data_AF-A0A7C4EKK4-F1
#
_entry.id   AF-A0A7C4EKK4-F1
#
_cell.length_a   1.000
_cell.length_b   1.000
_cell.length_c   1.000
_cell.angle_alpha   90.00
_cell.angle_beta   90.00
_cell.angle_gamma   90.00
#
_symmetry.space_group_name_H-M   'P 1'
#
loop_
_entity.id
_entity.type
_entity.pdbx_description
1 polymer ?
#
loop_
_entity_poly.entity_id
_entity_poly.type
_entity_poly.pdbx_seq_one_letter_code
_entity_poly.pdbx_strand_id
1 'polypeptide(L)'
;MNKKEHLQAQSKTRAFLIRAEIALKDNRIEDALMMLNEIKLDEMSMLSLEELHALGNLINYIKILAEEKKSELVAQLKAIQASREYL
;
A
#
# COMPACT_ATOMS: atom_id res chain seq x y z
N MET A 1 -28.21 -13.61 -3.83
CA MET A 1 -26.92 -13.58 -3.09
C MET A 1 -27.21 -13.50 -1.59
N ASN A 2 -26.46 -14.26 -0.79
CA ASN A 2 -26.76 -14.51 0.62
C ASN A 2 -26.19 -13.37 1.49
N LYS A 3 -27.02 -12.67 2.26
CA LYS A 3 -26.63 -11.47 3.04
C LYS A 3 -25.46 -11.72 4.03
N LYS A 4 -25.28 -12.97 4.47
CA LYS A 4 -24.17 -13.39 5.35
C LYS A 4 -22.80 -13.38 4.68
N GLU A 5 -22.72 -13.73 3.39
CA GLU A 5 -21.47 -13.74 2.63
C GLU A 5 -20.95 -12.32 2.43
N HIS A 6 -21.86 -11.37 2.17
CA HIS A 6 -21.53 -9.96 1.96
C HIS A 6 -20.93 -9.31 3.22
N LEU A 7 -21.53 -9.58 4.39
CA LEU A 7 -21.01 -9.09 5.68
C LEU A 7 -19.65 -9.71 6.03
N GLN A 8 -19.43 -10.99 5.69
CA GLN A 8 -18.13 -11.64 5.88
C GLN A 8 -17.05 -11.08 4.94
N ALA A 9 -17.38 -10.83 3.68
CA ALA A 9 -16.45 -10.21 2.72
C ALA A 9 -16.04 -8.80 3.19
N GLN A 10 -17.00 -7.95 3.54
CA GLN A 10 -16.73 -6.62 4.08
C GLN A 10 -15.84 -6.67 5.35
N SER A 11 -16.12 -7.61 6.26
CA SER A 11 -15.31 -7.80 7.47
C SER A 11 -13.87 -8.21 7.18
N LYS A 12 -13.61 -8.96 6.10
CA LYS A 12 -12.25 -9.38 5.71
C LYS A 12 -11.48 -8.24 5.05
N THR A 13 -12.08 -7.55 4.09
CA THR A 13 -11.44 -6.42 3.41
C THR A 13 -11.09 -5.31 4.38
N ARG A 14 -11.99 -4.99 5.32
CA ARG A 14 -11.70 -4.04 6.38
C ARG A 14 -10.54 -4.47 7.28
N ALA A 15 -10.42 -5.75 7.58
CA ALA A 15 -9.28 -6.27 8.34
C ALA A 15 -7.96 -6.14 7.57
N PHE A 16 -7.97 -6.37 6.25
CA PHE A 16 -6.78 -6.14 5.41
C PHE A 16 -6.37 -4.67 5.38
N LEU A 17 -7.33 -3.75 5.22
CA LEU A 17 -7.07 -2.31 5.23
C LEU A 17 -6.41 -1.85 6.55
N ILE A 18 -6.95 -2.27 7.69
CA ILE A 18 -6.39 -1.93 9.01
C ILE A 18 -4.97 -2.45 9.15
N ARG A 19 -4.71 -3.71 8.75
CA ARG A 19 -3.38 -4.29 8.87
C ARG A 19 -2.36 -3.65 7.93
N ALA A 20 -2.78 -3.29 6.71
CA ALA A 20 -1.94 -2.56 5.77
C ALA A 20 -1.56 -1.18 6.32
N GLU A 21 -2.50 -0.46 6.94
CA GLU A 21 -2.24 0.82 7.60
C GLU A 21 -1.22 0.68 8.75
N ILE A 22 -1.37 -0.35 9.59
CA ILE A 22 -0.42 -0.63 10.68
C ILE A 22 0.98 -0.93 10.12
N ALA A 23 1.07 -1.78 9.11
CA ALA A 23 2.36 -2.12 8.50
C ALA A 23 3.07 -0.89 7.91
N LEU A 24 2.32 0.05 7.32
CA LEU A 24 2.89 1.31 6.84
C LEU A 24 3.39 2.22 7.96
N LYS A 25 2.67 2.30 9.08
CA LYS A 25 3.13 3.04 10.27
C LYS A 25 4.45 2.47 10.81
N ASP A 26 4.66 1.16 10.66
CA ASP A 26 5.89 0.45 11.03
C ASP A 26 6.96 0.47 9.91
N ASN A 27 6.75 1.25 8.83
CA ASN A 27 7.62 1.30 7.65
C ASN A 27 7.82 -0.06 6.93
N ARG A 28 6.89 -1.00 7.14
CA ARG A 28 6.87 -2.33 6.49
C ARG A 28 6.03 -2.25 5.22
N ILE A 29 6.58 -1.59 4.20
CA ILE A 29 5.88 -1.30 2.94
C ILE A 29 5.52 -2.59 2.18
N GLU A 30 6.41 -3.58 2.17
CA GLU A 30 6.19 -4.88 1.49
C GLU A 30 5.03 -5.65 2.12
N ASP A 31 4.97 -5.70 3.46
CA ASP A 31 3.85 -6.30 4.20
C ASP A 31 2.53 -5.60 3.86
N ALA A 32 2.53 -4.27 3.81
CA ALA A 32 1.34 -3.49 3.47
C ALA A 32 0.85 -3.80 2.06
N LEU A 33 1.75 -3.86 1.08
CA LEU A 33 1.43 -4.21 -0.30
C LEU A 33 0.88 -5.64 -0.42
N MET A 34 1.48 -6.60 0.30
CA MET A 34 1.00 -7.98 0.31
C MET A 34 -0.43 -8.06 0.83
N MET A 35 -0.75 -7.34 1.92
CA MET A 35 -2.11 -7.31 2.48
C MET A 35 -3.13 -6.71 1.52
N LEU A 36 -2.75 -5.68 0.75
CA LEU A 36 -3.64 -5.07 -0.23
C LEU A 36 -3.85 -5.95 -1.46
N ASN A 37 -2.85 -6.74 -1.84
CA ASN A 37 -2.94 -7.68 -2.96
C ASN A 37 -3.90 -8.85 -2.69
N GLU A 38 -4.20 -9.14 -1.42
CA GLU A 38 -5.20 -10.13 -1.02
C GLU A 38 -6.65 -9.65 -1.23
N ILE A 39 -6.87 -8.34 -1.42
CA ILE A 39 -8.20 -7.78 -1.66
C ILE A 39 -8.58 -8.04 -3.12
N LYS A 40 -9.60 -8.88 -3.33
CA LYS A 40 -10.05 -9.20 -4.68
C LYS A 40 -10.99 -8.13 -5.25
N LEU A 41 -11.05 -8.04 -6.58
CA LEU A 41 -11.89 -7.05 -7.29
C LEU A 41 -13.38 -7.17 -6.94
N ASP A 42 -13.88 -8.40 -6.81
CA ASP A 42 -15.25 -8.69 -6.40
C ASP A 42 -15.52 -8.26 -4.95
N GLU A 43 -14.54 -8.36 -4.06
CA GLU A 43 -14.64 -7.87 -2.68
C GLU A 43 -14.61 -6.33 -2.64
N MET A 44 -13.82 -5.67 -3.49
CA MET A 44 -13.82 -4.20 -3.60
C MET A 44 -15.20 -3.66 -4.01
N SER A 45 -15.94 -4.39 -4.86
CA SER A 45 -17.30 -3.99 -5.28
C SER A 45 -18.32 -3.98 -4.13
N MET A 46 -18.00 -4.65 -3.02
CA MET A 46 -18.84 -4.74 -1.82
C MET A 46 -18.51 -3.67 -0.78
N LEU A 47 -17.47 -2.87 -1.01
CA LEU A 47 -17.05 -1.81 -0.09
C LEU A 47 -17.96 -0.59 -0.18
N SER A 48 -18.09 0.13 0.93
CA SER A 48 -18.69 1.46 0.91
C SER A 48 -17.81 2.45 0.14
N LEU A 49 -18.39 3.58 -0.29
CA LEU A 49 -17.64 4.66 -0.92
C LEU A 49 -16.49 5.17 -0.04
N GLU A 50 -16.72 5.24 1.27
CA GLU A 50 -15.72 5.65 2.26
C GLU A 50 -14.56 4.65 2.35
N GLU A 51 -14.88 3.34 2.33
CA GLU A 51 -13.88 2.27 2.34
C GLU A 51 -13.07 2.24 1.03
N LEU A 52 -13.70 2.49 -0.12
CA LEU A 52 -13.02 2.65 -1.40
C LEU A 52 -12.11 3.88 -1.43
N HIS A 53 -12.56 5.01 -0.88
CA HIS A 53 -11.73 6.20 -0.74
C HIS A 53 -10.54 5.94 0.19
N ALA A 54 -10.74 5.24 1.31
CA ALA A 54 -9.66 4.88 2.22
C ALA A 54 -8.61 3.99 1.52
N LEU A 55 -9.05 2.99 0.75
CA LEU A 55 -8.17 2.16 -0.07
C LEU A 55 -7.38 3.01 -1.10
N GLY A 56 -8.05 3.92 -1.80
CA GLY A 56 -7.42 4.82 -2.77
C GLY A 56 -6.36 5.72 -2.13
N ASN A 57 -6.67 6.30 -0.96
CA ASN A 57 -5.72 7.14 -0.20
C ASN A 57 -4.51 6.33 0.25
N LEU A 58 -4.71 5.09 0.69
CA LEU A 58 -3.65 4.19 1.12
C LEU A 58 -2.71 3.83 -0.04
N ILE A 59 -3.26 3.48 -1.20
CA ILE A 59 -2.48 3.20 -2.42
C ILE A 59 -1.67 4.44 -2.83
N ASN A 60 -2.29 5.62 -2.79
CA ASN A 60 -1.60 6.86 -3.13
C ASN A 60 -0.44 7.17 -2.16
N TYR A 61 -0.64 6.93 -0.86
CA TYR A 61 0.41 7.09 0.13
C TYR A 61 1.60 6.15 -0.12
N ILE A 62 1.34 4.86 -0.43
CA ILE A 62 2.40 3.90 -0.78
C ILE A 62 3.17 4.37 -2.03
N LYS A 63 2.47 4.87 -3.04
CA LYS A 63 3.09 5.42 -4.26
C LYS A 63 4.04 6.58 -3.94
N ILE A 64 3.63 7.51 -3.09
CA ILE A 64 4.45 8.66 -2.69
C ILE A 64 5.71 8.17 -1.97
N LEU A 65 5.58 7.29 -0.98
CA LEU A 65 6.72 6.71 -0.26
C LEU A 65 7.71 6.01 -1.20
N ALA A 66 7.21 5.25 -2.18
CA ALA A 66 8.06 4.57 -3.15
C ALA A 66 8.86 5.57 -4.02
N GLU A 67 8.25 6.67 -4.44
CA GLU A 67 8.94 7.72 -5.21
C GLU A 67 9.96 8.50 -4.38
N GLU A 68 9.68 8.75 -3.09
CA GLU A 68 10.64 9.35 -2.16
C GLU A 68 11.88 8.46 -2.02
N LYS A 69 11.68 7.16 -1.73
CA LYS A 69 12.77 6.19 -1.58
C LYS A 69 13.59 6.03 -2.86
N LYS A 70 12.93 6.01 -4.02
CA LYS A 70 13.61 6.00 -5.33
C LYS A 70 14.46 7.25 -5.52
N SER A 71 13.92 8.42 -5.20
CA SER A 71 14.65 9.69 -5.32
C SER A 71 15.89 9.72 -4.44
N GLU A 72 15.79 9.21 -3.21
CA GLU A 72 16.92 9.07 -2.29
C GLU A 72 18.01 8.14 -2.84
N LEU A 73 17.63 6.96 -3.34
CA LEU A 73 18.57 6.00 -3.94
C LEU A 73 19.29 6.59 -5.16
N VAL A 74 18.58 7.34 -6.01
CA VAL A 74 19.18 8.03 -7.16
C VAL A 74 20.19 9.08 -6.69
N ALA A 75 19.89 9.83 -5.62
CA ALA A 75 20.83 10.80 -5.07
C ALA A 75 22.10 10.12 -4.52
N GLN A 76 21.94 9.01 -3.79
CA GLN A 76 23.06 8.21 -3.28
C GLN A 76 23.93 7.65 -4.41
N LEU A 77 23.31 7.14 -5.49
CA LEU A 77 24.03 6.64 -6.67
C LEU A 77 24.85 7.73 -7.35
N LYS A 78 24.27 8.93 -7.54
CA LYS A 78 24.98 10.09 -8.10
C LYS A 78 26.18 10.49 -7.25
N ALA A 79 26.04 10.48 -5.93
CA ALA A 79 27.15 10.78 -5.02
C ALA A 79 28.29 9.76 -5.14
N ILE A 80 27.97 8.46 -5.27
CA ILE A 80 28.95 7.39 -5.49
C ILE A 80 29.64 7.53 -6.86
N GLN A 81 28.88 7.88 -7.90
CA GLN A 81 29.45 8.08 -9.24
C GLN A 81 30.43 9.26 -9.24
N ALA A 82 30.02 10.40 -8.68
CA ALA A 82 30.88 11.56 -8.56
C ALA A 82 32.16 11.22 -7.77
N SER A 83 32.07 10.51 -6.65
CA SER A 83 33.25 10.14 -5.86
C SER A 83 34.22 9.20 -6.58
N ARG A 84 33.73 8.41 -7.54
CA ARG A 84 34.56 7.55 -8.40
C ARG A 84 35.18 8.28 -9.59
N GLU A 85 34.58 9.37 -10.07
CA GLU A 85 35.16 10.19 -11.16
C GLU A 85 36.32 11.08 -10.67
N TYR A 86 36.39 11.36 -9.36
CA TYR A 86 37.47 12.13 -8.74
C TYR A 86 38.67 11.29 -8.23
N LEU A 87 38.60 9.96 -8.35
CA LEU A 87 39.68 9.00 -8.01
C LEU A 87 40.36 8.50 -9.28
#